data_AF-A0A0H6ZN94-F1
#
_entry.id   AF-A0A0H6ZN94-F1
#
_cell.length_a   1.000
_cell.length_b   1.000
_cell.length_c   1.000
_cell.angle_alpha   90.00
_cell.angle_beta   90.00
_cell.angle_gamma   90.00
#
_symmetry.space_group_name_H-M   'P 1'
#
loop_
_entity.id
_entity.type
_entity.pdbx_description
1 polymer ?
#
loop_
_entity_poly.entity_id
_entity_poly.type
_entity_poly.pdbx_seq_one_letter_code
_entity_poly.pdbx_strand_id
1 'polypeptide(L)'
;MLVLIQLILSKVKEFFKEWMPLIVSIAALYVSYNSYKVSENQLSVSRVSVEPHFYVDEIPLIDEKTGSVYERELKVFNIGSPVANIKTTVRTFYEVDDFGQIGKKLIPLNGYYYASFPTGEPEGLIATHKGNENATKDFDATFIHFRGNYPNYLQVELKNIVYITYMSFEGIDKQVCFLNSTQIDCELVSSYKGLFNQSYLELEGLTYQKLVEVYEKFGG
;
A
#
# COMPACT_ATOMS: atom_id res chain seq x y z
N MET A 1 -17.00 71.25 -33.28
CA MET A 1 -16.94 69.77 -33.33
C MET A 1 -15.50 69.24 -33.21
N LEU A 2 -14.56 69.68 -34.06
CA LEU A 2 -13.13 69.30 -34.00
C LEU A 2 -12.43 69.61 -32.67
N VAL A 3 -12.67 70.79 -32.09
CA VAL A 3 -12.06 71.20 -30.80
C VAL A 3 -12.56 70.34 -29.64
N LEU A 4 -13.84 69.97 -29.64
CA LEU A 4 -14.43 69.12 -28.60
C LEU A 4 -13.85 67.69 -28.66
N ILE A 5 -13.64 67.17 -29.87
CA ILE A 5 -13.01 65.87 -30.11
C ILE A 5 -11.55 65.87 -29.64
N GLN A 6 -10.79 66.94 -29.90
CA GLN A 6 -9.41 67.07 -29.42
C GLN A 6 -9.32 67.15 -27.88
N LEU A 7 -10.27 67.83 -27.23
CA LEU A 7 -10.33 67.95 -25.77
C LEU A 7 -10.69 66.61 -25.10
N ILE A 8 -11.57 65.82 -25.73
CA ILE A 8 -11.89 64.46 -25.26
C ILE A 8 -10.67 63.55 -25.44
N LEU A 9 -10.00 63.61 -26.60
CA LEU A 9 -8.79 62.82 -26.86
C LEU A 9 -7.64 63.16 -25.90
N SER A 10 -7.44 64.43 -25.53
CA SER A 10 -6.39 64.80 -24.58
C SER A 10 -6.65 64.24 -23.19
N LYS A 11 -7.90 64.35 -22.69
CA LYS A 11 -8.30 63.79 -21.39
C LYS A 11 -8.19 62.27 -21.35
N VAL A 12 -8.58 61.59 -22.43
CA VAL A 12 -8.39 60.13 -22.55
C VAL A 12 -6.89 59.80 -22.53
N LYS A 13 -6.05 60.56 -23.23
CA LYS A 13 -4.60 60.30 -23.28
C LYS A 13 -3.92 60.50 -21.93
N GLU A 14 -4.32 61.52 -21.17
CA GLU A 14 -3.83 61.75 -19.80
C GLU A 14 -4.30 60.65 -18.84
N PHE A 15 -5.58 60.25 -18.93
CA PHE A 15 -6.10 59.12 -18.16
C PHE A 15 -5.33 57.83 -18.44
N PHE A 16 -5.10 57.48 -19.71
CA PHE A 16 -4.28 56.32 -20.05
C PHE A 16 -2.84 56.49 -19.53
N LYS A 17 -2.23 57.68 -19.63
CA LYS A 17 -0.84 57.89 -19.17
C LYS A 17 -0.67 57.66 -17.65
N GLU A 18 -1.65 58.07 -16.84
CA GLU A 18 -1.61 57.89 -15.39
C GLU A 18 -2.03 56.48 -14.94
N TRP A 19 -3.08 55.92 -15.55
CA TRP A 19 -3.70 54.68 -15.07
C TRP A 19 -3.20 53.42 -15.78
N MET A 20 -2.60 53.51 -16.97
CA MET A 20 -2.09 52.34 -17.69
C MET A 20 -1.02 51.56 -16.93
N PRO A 21 -0.04 52.19 -16.24
CA PRO A 21 0.91 51.44 -15.43
C PRO A 21 0.22 50.60 -14.35
N LEU A 22 -0.84 51.13 -13.72
CA LEU A 22 -1.61 50.41 -12.71
C LEU A 22 -2.38 49.22 -13.33
N ILE A 23 -3.07 49.45 -14.45
CA ILE A 23 -3.83 48.41 -15.16
C ILE A 23 -2.90 47.30 -15.65
N VAL A 24 -1.76 47.66 -16.25
CA VAL A 24 -0.74 46.71 -16.69
C VAL A 24 -0.16 45.94 -15.51
N SER A 25 0.07 46.59 -14.36
CA SER A 25 0.58 45.92 -13.16
C SER A 25 -0.41 44.90 -12.60
N ILE A 26 -1.70 45.24 -12.55
CA ILE A 26 -2.75 44.31 -12.10
C ILE A 26 -2.89 43.14 -13.08
N ALA A 27 -2.89 43.41 -14.38
CA ALA A 27 -2.92 42.37 -15.41
C ALA A 27 -1.67 41.46 -15.32
N ALA A 28 -0.49 42.03 -15.07
CA ALA A 28 0.75 41.27 -14.88
C ALA A 28 0.68 40.39 -13.62
N LEU A 29 0.14 40.90 -12.50
CA LEU A 29 -0.09 40.10 -11.30
C LEU A 29 -1.06 38.95 -11.55
N TYR A 30 -2.14 39.20 -12.29
CA TYR A 30 -3.11 38.17 -12.67
C TYR A 30 -2.49 37.08 -13.56
N VAL A 31 -1.72 37.48 -14.57
CA VAL A 31 -0.96 36.54 -15.43
C VAL A 31 0.05 35.76 -14.62
N SER A 32 0.77 36.41 -13.69
CA SER A 32 1.73 35.76 -12.80
C SER A 32 1.06 34.73 -11.90
N TYR A 33 -0.12 35.05 -11.35
CA TYR A 33 -0.88 34.12 -10.52
C TYR A 33 -1.37 32.89 -11.30
N ASN A 34 -1.89 33.09 -12.51
CA ASN A 34 -2.30 31.97 -13.36
C ASN A 34 -1.10 31.12 -13.79
N SER A 35 0.04 31.75 -14.09
CA SER A 35 1.29 31.04 -14.43
C SER A 35 1.78 30.20 -13.25
N TYR A 36 1.68 30.73 -12.03
CA TYR A 36 1.96 29.99 -10.79
C TYR A 36 1.06 28.75 -10.66
N LYS A 37 -0.26 28.90 -10.81
CA LYS A 37 -1.20 27.75 -10.75
C LYS A 37 -0.93 26.70 -11.82
N VAL A 38 -0.61 27.12 -13.04
CA VAL A 38 -0.24 26.18 -14.12
C VAL A 38 1.04 25.42 -13.75
N SER A 39 2.03 26.11 -13.18
CA SER A 39 3.28 25.50 -12.74
C SER A 39 3.05 24.49 -11.61
N GLU A 40 2.18 24.80 -10.64
CA GLU A 40 1.79 23.84 -9.59
C GLU A 40 1.13 22.59 -10.16
N ASN A 41 0.20 22.77 -11.10
CA ASN A 41 -0.47 21.63 -11.74
C ASN A 41 0.52 20.78 -12.55
N GLN A 42 1.44 21.42 -13.27
CA GLN A 42 2.51 20.71 -13.99
C GLN A 42 3.43 19.95 -13.03
N LEU A 43 3.75 20.51 -11.87
CA LEU A 43 4.53 19.84 -10.84
C LEU A 43 3.79 18.62 -10.28
N SER A 44 2.48 18.74 -10.02
CA SER A 44 1.64 17.63 -9.54
C SER A 44 1.57 16.49 -10.55
N VAL A 45 1.33 16.81 -11.83
CA VAL A 45 1.32 15.82 -12.92
C VAL A 45 2.70 15.18 -13.11
N SER A 46 3.77 15.97 -13.03
CA SER A 46 5.13 15.46 -13.11
C SER A 46 5.44 14.53 -11.94
N ARG A 47 5.02 14.87 -10.72
CA ARG A 47 5.16 14.03 -9.53
C ARG A 47 4.48 12.68 -9.71
N VAL A 48 3.22 12.66 -10.12
CA VAL A 48 2.49 11.40 -10.39
C VAL A 48 3.19 10.59 -11.48
N SER A 49 3.73 11.24 -12.50
CA SER A 49 4.47 10.57 -13.58
C SER A 49 5.82 9.98 -13.13
N VAL A 50 6.41 10.47 -12.03
CA VAL A 50 7.70 9.99 -11.51
C VAL A 50 7.56 9.13 -10.25
N GLU A 51 6.33 8.81 -9.83
CA GLU A 51 6.12 7.96 -8.67
C GLU A 51 6.16 6.47 -9.05
N PRO A 52 6.73 5.63 -8.18
CA PRO A 52 6.64 4.20 -8.36
C PRO A 52 5.21 3.72 -8.14
N HIS A 53 4.87 2.63 -8.82
CA HIS A 53 3.56 2.01 -8.71
C HIS A 53 3.74 0.55 -8.38
N PHE A 54 3.58 0.25 -7.09
CA PHE A 54 3.76 -1.09 -6.57
C PHE A 54 2.48 -1.92 -6.69
N TYR A 55 2.63 -3.22 -6.88
CA TYR A 55 1.56 -4.17 -6.63
C TYR A 55 2.14 -5.47 -6.06
N VAL A 56 1.25 -6.22 -5.42
CA VAL A 56 1.56 -7.49 -4.76
C VAL A 56 0.70 -8.58 -5.38
N ASP A 57 1.32 -9.70 -5.69
CA ASP A 57 0.64 -10.87 -6.23
C ASP A 57 1.05 -12.12 -5.46
N GLU A 58 0.11 -13.04 -5.26
CA GLU A 58 0.35 -14.32 -4.58
C GLU A 58 0.12 -15.46 -5.58
N ILE A 59 1.21 -16.17 -5.90
CA ILE A 59 1.23 -17.18 -6.94
C ILE A 59 1.23 -18.57 -6.29
N PRO A 60 0.23 -19.42 -6.57
CA PRO A 60 0.23 -20.80 -6.10
C PRO A 60 1.20 -21.65 -6.93
N LEU A 61 2.01 -22.45 -6.25
CA LEU A 61 2.79 -23.53 -6.83
C LEU A 61 2.01 -24.84 -6.71
N ILE A 62 1.79 -25.48 -7.84
CA ILE A 62 0.91 -26.65 -7.96
C ILE A 62 1.77 -27.89 -8.21
N ASP A 63 1.47 -28.97 -7.50
CA ASP A 63 2.02 -30.30 -7.80
C ASP A 63 1.31 -30.85 -9.05
N GLU A 64 2.07 -31.09 -10.12
CA GLU A 64 1.54 -31.57 -11.41
C GLU A 64 0.82 -32.93 -11.31
N LYS A 65 1.16 -33.77 -10.32
CA LYS A 65 0.58 -35.11 -10.17
C LYS A 65 -0.74 -35.06 -9.40
N THR A 66 -0.81 -34.26 -8.34
CA THR A 66 -1.98 -34.20 -7.44
C THR A 66 -2.92 -33.05 -7.77
N GLY A 67 -2.47 -32.07 -8.57
CA GLY A 67 -3.19 -30.83 -8.84
C GLY A 67 -3.34 -29.93 -7.61
N SER A 68 -2.67 -30.26 -6.49
CA SER A 68 -2.82 -29.57 -5.22
C SER A 68 -1.80 -28.43 -5.10
N VAL A 69 -2.22 -27.33 -4.48
CA VAL A 69 -1.31 -26.23 -4.14
C VAL A 69 -0.50 -26.65 -2.92
N TYR A 70 0.81 -26.81 -3.09
CA TYR A 70 1.71 -27.17 -1.98
C TYR A 70 2.40 -25.94 -1.37
N GLU A 71 2.60 -24.90 -2.18
CA GLU A 71 3.26 -23.67 -1.75
C GLU A 71 2.62 -22.44 -2.40
N ARG A 72 2.72 -21.30 -1.74
CA ARG A 72 2.40 -19.97 -2.27
C ARG A 72 3.64 -19.09 -2.20
N GLU A 73 3.93 -18.39 -3.28
CA GLU A 73 4.97 -17.35 -3.35
C GLU A 73 4.31 -15.97 -3.41
N LEU A 74 4.77 -15.02 -2.59
CA LEU A 74 4.33 -13.64 -2.68
C LEU A 74 5.35 -12.80 -3.43
N LYS A 75 4.93 -12.15 -4.50
CA LYS A 75 5.79 -11.34 -5.36
C LYS A 75 5.39 -9.87 -5.26
N VAL A 76 6.41 -9.03 -5.15
CA VAL A 76 6.27 -7.57 -5.12
C VAL A 76 6.84 -7.04 -6.43
N PHE A 77 6.07 -6.18 -7.10
CA PHE A 77 6.44 -5.59 -8.37
C PHE A 77 6.36 -4.07 -8.33
N ASN A 78 7.12 -3.41 -9.21
CA ASN A 78 7.03 -1.98 -9.51
C ASN A 78 6.84 -1.80 -11.01
N ILE A 79 5.76 -1.17 -11.44
CA ILE A 79 5.50 -0.82 -12.85
C ILE A 79 5.49 0.70 -13.10
N GLY A 80 5.80 1.48 -12.07
CA GLY A 80 6.00 2.91 -12.18
C GLY A 80 7.47 3.24 -12.36
N SER A 81 7.86 4.44 -11.90
CA SER A 81 9.25 4.90 -12.05
C SER A 81 10.27 4.08 -11.24
N PRO A 82 11.55 4.10 -11.64
CA PRO A 82 12.63 3.39 -10.96
C PRO A 82 12.74 3.77 -9.49
N VAL A 83 13.02 2.78 -8.63
CA VAL A 83 13.25 3.00 -7.19
C VAL A 83 14.60 2.48 -6.74
N ALA A 84 15.14 3.13 -5.70
CA ALA A 84 16.37 2.74 -5.04
C ALA A 84 16.12 2.46 -3.55
N ASN A 85 17.02 1.69 -2.94
CA ASN A 85 16.99 1.35 -1.52
C ASN A 85 15.66 0.72 -1.07
N ILE A 86 15.08 -0.12 -1.93
CA ILE A 86 13.82 -0.79 -1.65
C ILE A 86 14.02 -1.94 -0.66
N LYS A 87 13.13 -2.00 0.33
CA LYS A 87 13.03 -3.10 1.27
C LYS A 87 11.58 -3.53 1.40
N THR A 88 11.34 -4.82 1.24
CA THR A 88 10.03 -5.43 1.40
C THR A 88 10.01 -6.27 2.67
N THR A 89 8.86 -6.31 3.34
CA THR A 89 8.65 -7.14 4.53
C THR A 89 7.23 -7.64 4.51
N VAL A 90 7.05 -8.94 4.71
CA VAL A 90 5.73 -9.57 4.79
C VAL A 90 5.48 -9.99 6.24
N ARG A 91 4.26 -9.72 6.72
CA ARG A 91 3.75 -10.17 8.01
C ARG A 91 2.44 -10.90 7.79
N THR A 92 2.40 -12.17 8.15
CA THR A 92 1.23 -13.01 7.95
C THR A 92 0.44 -13.16 9.25
N PHE A 93 -0.87 -13.21 9.15
CA PHE A 93 -1.80 -13.32 10.27
C PHE A 93 -2.91 -14.29 9.92
N TYR A 94 -3.46 -14.95 10.93
CA TYR A 94 -4.80 -15.53 10.86
C TYR A 94 -5.80 -14.52 11.40
N GLU A 95 -6.79 -14.16 10.59
CA GLU A 95 -8.02 -13.54 11.05
C GLU A 95 -8.98 -14.66 11.46
N VAL A 96 -9.26 -14.73 12.75
CA VAL A 96 -10.15 -15.74 13.34
C VAL A 96 -11.41 -15.06 13.83
N ASP A 97 -12.57 -15.57 13.45
CA ASP A 97 -13.89 -15.05 13.87
C ASP A 97 -14.79 -16.21 14.33
N ASP A 98 -15.29 -16.13 15.56
CA ASP A 98 -16.25 -17.10 16.11
C ASP A 98 -17.71 -16.71 15.84
N PHE A 99 -17.97 -15.54 15.25
CA PHE A 99 -19.30 -14.92 15.13
C PHE A 99 -20.07 -14.84 16.46
N GLY A 100 -19.34 -14.92 17.56
CA GLY A 100 -19.84 -15.13 18.91
C GLY A 100 -19.42 -13.99 19.83
N GLN A 101 -19.10 -14.35 21.08
CA GLN A 101 -18.78 -13.34 22.10
C GLN A 101 -17.34 -12.84 22.03
N ILE A 102 -16.39 -13.67 21.58
CA ILE A 102 -14.99 -13.26 21.48
C ILE A 102 -14.79 -12.35 20.27
N GLY A 103 -15.48 -12.65 19.17
CA GLY A 103 -15.46 -11.89 17.92
C GLY A 103 -14.12 -11.96 17.18
N LYS A 104 -14.02 -11.15 16.13
CA LYS A 104 -12.87 -11.14 15.22
C LYS A 104 -11.55 -10.80 15.93
N LYS A 105 -10.53 -11.61 15.69
CA LYS A 105 -9.14 -11.39 16.15
C LYS A 105 -8.10 -11.70 15.10
N LEU A 106 -6.98 -10.98 15.18
CA LEU A 106 -5.79 -11.24 14.37
C LEU A 106 -4.74 -11.93 15.23
N ILE A 107 -4.27 -13.08 14.77
CA ILE A 107 -3.22 -13.87 15.41
C ILE A 107 -1.99 -13.87 14.50
N PRO A 108 -0.84 -13.31 14.94
CA PRO A 108 0.37 -13.31 14.14
C PRO A 108 0.87 -14.72 13.83
N LEU A 109 1.24 -14.96 12.57
CA LEU A 109 1.78 -16.21 12.09
C LEU A 109 3.23 -16.02 11.65
N ASN A 110 4.14 -16.76 12.26
CA ASN A 110 5.54 -16.84 11.88
C ASN A 110 5.80 -18.03 10.97
N GLY A 111 6.79 -17.90 10.08
CA GLY A 111 7.24 -18.99 9.22
C GLY A 111 6.44 -19.21 7.92
N TYR A 112 5.32 -18.51 7.68
CA TYR A 112 4.56 -18.66 6.43
C TYR A 112 5.35 -18.19 5.20
N TYR A 113 5.99 -17.02 5.31
CA TYR A 113 6.99 -16.51 4.37
C TYR A 113 8.30 -16.26 5.12
N TYR A 114 9.14 -17.28 5.29
CA TYR A 114 10.38 -17.15 6.08
C TYR A 114 11.56 -16.59 5.28
N ALA A 115 11.51 -16.64 3.95
CA ALA A 115 12.59 -16.17 3.08
C ALA A 115 12.14 -15.00 2.19
N SER A 116 13.06 -14.07 1.96
CA SER A 116 12.90 -12.95 1.02
C SER A 116 14.07 -12.91 0.05
N PHE A 117 13.75 -12.86 -1.23
CA PHE A 117 14.69 -12.85 -2.35
C PHE A 117 14.50 -11.54 -3.12
N PRO A 118 15.21 -10.45 -2.75
CA PRO A 118 15.20 -9.22 -3.52
C PRO A 118 15.94 -9.44 -4.86
N THR A 119 15.43 -8.85 -5.93
CA THR A 119 16.04 -8.95 -7.27
C THR A 119 17.17 -7.95 -7.47
N GLY A 120 17.10 -6.80 -6.77
CA GLY A 120 17.98 -5.65 -7.01
C GLY A 120 17.58 -4.78 -8.21
N GLU A 121 16.50 -5.15 -8.90
CA GLU A 121 15.99 -4.40 -10.04
C GLU A 121 15.20 -3.16 -9.58
N PRO A 122 15.34 -2.00 -10.26
CA PRO A 122 14.62 -0.78 -9.90
C PRO A 122 13.16 -0.76 -10.38
N GLU A 123 12.82 -1.63 -11.35
CA GLU A 123 11.48 -1.80 -11.94
C GLU A 123 11.21 -3.30 -12.17
N GLY A 124 9.95 -3.65 -12.45
CA GLY A 124 9.54 -5.03 -12.66
C GLY A 124 9.42 -5.80 -11.34
N LEU A 125 9.95 -7.03 -11.30
CA LEU A 125 9.93 -7.85 -10.09
C LEU A 125 10.95 -7.30 -9.08
N ILE A 126 10.48 -6.85 -7.92
CA ILE A 126 11.31 -6.27 -6.86
C ILE A 126 11.79 -7.34 -5.87
N ALA A 127 10.88 -8.18 -5.42
CA ALA A 127 11.19 -9.22 -4.45
C ALA A 127 10.23 -10.39 -4.56
N THR A 128 10.73 -11.58 -4.23
CA THR A 128 9.91 -12.77 -4.02
C THR A 128 10.04 -13.23 -2.58
N HIS A 129 8.92 -13.45 -1.91
CA HIS A 129 8.84 -14.02 -0.57
C HIS A 129 8.36 -15.47 -0.67
N LYS A 130 9.08 -16.37 -0.02
CA LYS A 130 8.83 -17.82 -0.11
C LYS A 130 8.73 -18.47 1.26
N GLY A 131 7.99 -19.57 1.29
CA GLY A 131 7.85 -20.45 2.43
C GLY A 131 8.57 -21.77 2.20
N ASN A 132 8.05 -22.82 2.84
CA ASN A 132 8.41 -24.20 2.57
C ASN A 132 7.15 -25.01 2.86
N GLU A 133 6.49 -25.46 1.79
CA GLU A 133 5.20 -26.15 1.86
C GLU A 133 4.15 -25.36 2.66
N ASN A 134 4.19 -24.02 2.58
CA ASN A 134 3.38 -23.15 3.43
C ASN A 134 1.88 -23.34 3.20
N ALA A 135 1.47 -23.62 1.96
CA ALA A 135 0.07 -23.85 1.62
C ALA A 135 -0.43 -25.19 2.19
N THR A 136 0.39 -26.25 2.11
CA THR A 136 0.08 -27.55 2.72
C THR A 136 -0.03 -27.41 4.23
N LYS A 137 0.94 -26.77 4.89
CA LYS A 137 0.94 -26.58 6.34
C LYS A 137 -0.26 -25.75 6.82
N ASP A 138 -0.60 -24.69 6.10
CA ASP A 138 -1.78 -23.86 6.35
C ASP A 138 -3.07 -24.65 6.20
N PHE A 139 -3.19 -25.44 5.13
CA PHE A 139 -4.34 -26.30 4.89
C PHE A 139 -4.51 -27.36 5.98
N ASP A 140 -3.43 -28.01 6.39
CA ASP A 140 -3.44 -29.00 7.48
C ASP A 140 -3.83 -28.36 8.82
N ALA A 141 -3.32 -27.15 9.09
CA ALA A 141 -3.60 -26.41 10.31
C ALA A 141 -5.03 -25.88 10.40
N THR A 142 -5.67 -25.53 9.28
CA THR A 142 -6.97 -24.83 9.27
C THR A 142 -8.14 -25.69 8.80
N PHE A 143 -7.93 -26.56 7.81
CA PHE A 143 -9.03 -27.26 7.12
C PHE A 143 -9.17 -28.74 7.50
N ILE A 144 -8.06 -29.49 7.66
CA ILE A 144 -8.14 -30.95 7.88
C ILE A 144 -8.81 -31.30 9.22
N HIS A 145 -8.67 -30.47 10.24
CA HIS A 145 -9.26 -30.71 11.56
C HIS A 145 -10.68 -30.15 11.75
N PHE A 146 -11.17 -29.36 10.80
CA PHE A 146 -12.55 -28.86 10.77
C PHE A 146 -13.57 -30.01 10.67
N ARG A 147 -13.23 -31.10 9.98
CA ARG A 147 -14.22 -32.12 9.57
C ARG A 147 -14.59 -33.17 10.63
N GLY A 148 -13.88 -33.24 11.75
CA GLY A 148 -14.01 -34.39 12.68
C GLY A 148 -14.51 -34.07 14.09
N ASN A 149 -14.08 -32.96 14.70
CA ASN A 149 -13.99 -32.91 16.16
C ASN A 149 -14.50 -31.64 16.86
N TYR A 150 -14.94 -30.59 16.14
CA TYR A 150 -15.27 -29.31 16.77
C TYR A 150 -16.73 -28.86 16.49
N PRO A 151 -17.57 -28.71 17.53
CA PRO A 151 -18.96 -28.26 17.37
C PRO A 151 -19.10 -26.75 17.13
N ASN A 152 -18.07 -25.95 17.45
CA ASN A 152 -18.06 -24.50 17.26
C ASN A 152 -17.25 -24.12 16.02
N TYR A 153 -17.90 -23.48 15.06
CA TYR A 153 -17.28 -23.01 13.82
C TYR A 153 -16.45 -21.75 14.09
N LEU A 154 -15.15 -21.79 13.78
CA LEU A 154 -14.32 -20.59 13.65
C LEU A 154 -14.05 -20.36 12.17
N GLN A 155 -14.37 -19.17 11.67
CA GLN A 155 -13.86 -18.72 10.38
C GLN A 155 -12.39 -18.38 10.57
N VAL A 156 -11.51 -19.00 9.78
CA VAL A 156 -10.09 -18.70 9.77
C VAL A 156 -9.70 -18.23 8.38
N GLU A 157 -9.18 -17.02 8.26
CA GLU A 157 -8.70 -16.45 7.02
C GLU A 157 -7.23 -16.04 7.14
N LEU A 158 -6.42 -16.43 6.16
CA LEU A 158 -5.04 -15.96 6.07
C LEU A 158 -5.01 -14.53 5.53
N LYS A 159 -4.29 -13.64 6.22
CA LYS A 159 -4.06 -12.25 5.80
C LYS A 159 -2.57 -11.97 5.75
N ASN A 160 -2.11 -11.39 4.65
CA ASN A 160 -0.73 -10.97 4.46
C ASN A 160 -0.64 -9.46 4.44
N ILE A 161 0.21 -8.88 5.27
CA ILE A 161 0.50 -7.45 5.24
C ILE A 161 1.90 -7.27 4.67
N VAL A 162 1.97 -6.55 3.55
CA VAL A 162 3.24 -6.27 2.86
C VAL A 162 3.60 -4.82 3.08
N TYR A 163 4.76 -4.60 3.67
CA TYR A 163 5.37 -3.29 3.85
C TYR A 163 6.46 -3.11 2.82
N ILE A 164 6.37 -2.04 2.02
CA ILE A 164 7.38 -1.66 1.04
C ILE A 164 7.92 -0.30 1.46
N THR A 165 9.19 -0.24 1.81
CA THR A 165 9.90 1.03 2.08
C THR A 165 10.88 1.29 0.97
N TYR A 166 10.94 2.53 0.47
CA TYR A 166 11.81 2.92 -0.64
C TYR A 166 12.20 4.38 -0.51
N MET A 167 13.28 4.77 -1.20
CA MET A 167 13.68 6.17 -1.31
C MET A 167 13.03 6.79 -2.55
N SER A 168 12.31 7.90 -2.38
CA SER A 168 11.71 8.65 -3.48
C SER A 168 12.78 9.35 -4.34
N PHE A 169 12.40 9.82 -5.52
CA PHE A 169 13.27 10.63 -6.38
C PHE A 169 13.82 11.90 -5.67
N GLU A 170 13.06 12.46 -4.73
CA GLU A 170 13.47 13.62 -3.92
C GLU A 170 14.41 13.22 -2.75
N GLY A 171 14.79 11.94 -2.63
CA GLY A 171 15.65 11.43 -1.56
C GLY A 171 14.95 11.24 -0.22
N ILE A 172 13.62 11.19 -0.21
CA ILE A 172 12.79 11.05 1.00
C ILE A 172 12.35 9.59 1.14
N ASP A 173 12.53 9.01 2.33
CA ASP A 173 12.01 7.68 2.65
C ASP A 173 10.48 7.68 2.64
N LYS A 174 9.91 6.80 1.81
CA LYS A 174 8.47 6.57 1.69
C LYS A 174 8.14 5.12 2.05
N GLN A 175 6.89 4.91 2.48
CA GLN A 175 6.34 3.59 2.77
C GLN A 175 4.99 3.41 2.09
N VAL A 176 4.75 2.22 1.55
CA VAL A 176 3.46 1.76 1.03
C VAL A 176 3.12 0.43 1.69
N CYS A 177 1.83 0.23 1.97
CA CYS A 177 1.33 -0.97 2.63
C CYS A 177 0.24 -1.63 1.80
N PHE A 178 0.26 -2.95 1.78
CA PHE A 178 -0.77 -3.78 1.16
C PHE A 178 -1.34 -4.75 2.19
N LEU A 179 -2.65 -4.95 2.15
CA LEU A 179 -3.34 -6.07 2.78
C LEU A 179 -3.73 -7.04 1.67
N ASN A 180 -3.09 -8.20 1.66
CA ASN A 180 -3.03 -9.14 0.55
C ASN A 180 -2.53 -8.40 -0.71
N SER A 181 -3.35 -8.26 -1.74
CA SER A 181 -3.04 -7.54 -2.98
C SER A 181 -3.59 -6.10 -3.01
N THR A 182 -4.35 -5.69 -2.00
CA THR A 182 -5.00 -4.38 -1.96
C THR A 182 -4.12 -3.36 -1.25
N GLN A 183 -3.79 -2.26 -1.94
CA GLN A 183 -3.10 -1.14 -1.30
C GLN A 183 -4.01 -0.49 -0.26
N ILE A 184 -3.46 -0.22 0.92
CA ILE A 184 -4.17 0.37 2.05
C ILE A 184 -3.31 1.46 2.71
N ASP A 185 -3.94 2.31 3.51
CA ASP A 185 -3.21 3.24 4.36
C ASP A 185 -2.39 2.45 5.40
N CYS A 186 -1.09 2.77 5.49
CA CYS A 186 -0.18 2.16 6.45
C CYS A 186 -0.60 2.42 7.90
N GLU A 187 -1.31 3.51 8.19
CA GLU A 187 -1.83 3.80 9.53
C GLU A 187 -2.82 2.71 10.00
N LEU A 188 -3.64 2.17 9.11
CA LEU A 188 -4.65 1.13 9.41
C LEU A 188 -4.03 -0.19 9.88
N VAL A 189 -2.79 -0.46 9.47
CA VAL A 189 -2.06 -1.70 9.80
C VAL A 189 -0.85 -1.46 10.69
N SER A 190 -0.70 -0.24 11.20
CA SER A 190 0.41 0.14 12.08
C SER A 190 0.33 -0.58 13.43
N SER A 191 -0.87 -0.73 13.98
CA SER A 191 -1.14 -1.44 15.23
C SER A 191 -0.75 -2.92 15.16
N TYR A 192 -0.89 -3.55 13.98
CA TYR A 192 -0.59 -4.96 13.78
C TYR A 192 0.91 -5.28 13.82
N LYS A 193 1.79 -4.30 13.54
CA LYS A 193 3.24 -4.48 13.72
C LYS A 193 3.60 -4.84 15.16
N GLY A 194 2.89 -4.29 16.14
CA GLY A 194 3.13 -4.53 17.56
C GLY A 194 2.78 -5.94 18.01
N LEU A 195 1.83 -6.61 17.34
CA LEU A 195 1.35 -7.93 17.73
C LEU A 195 2.45 -9.00 17.63
N PHE A 196 3.30 -8.92 16.59
CA PHE A 196 4.44 -9.81 16.42
C PHE A 196 5.48 -9.73 17.56
N ASN A 197 5.50 -8.63 18.32
CA ASN A 197 6.40 -8.46 19.47
C ASN A 197 5.82 -9.05 20.77
N GLN A 198 4.50 -9.31 20.80
CA GLN A 198 3.81 -9.84 21.98
C GLN A 198 3.78 -11.36 21.95
N SER A 199 3.35 -11.94 20.82
CA SER A 199 3.22 -13.38 20.65
C SER A 199 2.92 -13.72 19.18
N TYR A 200 3.39 -14.86 18.71
CA TYR A 200 3.07 -15.40 17.39
C TYR A 200 2.87 -16.91 17.46
N LEU A 201 2.11 -17.43 16.50
CA LEU A 201 2.05 -18.86 16.20
C LEU A 201 3.15 -19.21 15.21
N GLU A 202 3.86 -20.31 15.45
CA GLU A 202 4.72 -20.90 14.44
C GLU A 202 3.88 -21.75 13.50
N LEU A 203 4.04 -21.58 12.18
CA LEU A 203 3.37 -22.43 11.19
C LEU A 203 3.85 -23.89 11.27
N GLU A 204 5.13 -24.09 11.59
CA GLU A 204 5.72 -25.42 11.71
C GLU A 204 5.07 -26.20 12.86
N GLY A 205 4.43 -27.33 12.54
CA GLY A 205 3.71 -28.13 13.53
C GLY A 205 2.48 -27.43 14.13
N LEU A 206 1.94 -26.40 13.46
CA LEU A 206 0.66 -25.80 13.81
C LEU A 206 -0.47 -26.81 13.57
N THR A 207 -1.43 -26.80 14.47
CA THR A 207 -2.65 -27.62 14.39
C THR A 207 -3.83 -26.74 14.72
N TYR A 208 -5.01 -27.10 14.21
CA TYR A 208 -6.25 -26.37 14.53
C TYR A 208 -6.48 -26.23 16.04
N GLN A 209 -6.23 -27.29 16.82
CA GLN A 209 -6.37 -27.23 18.29
C GLN A 209 -5.50 -26.14 18.91
N LYS A 210 -4.22 -26.05 18.53
CA LYS A 210 -3.31 -24.99 19.01
C LYS A 210 -3.81 -23.59 18.60
N LEU A 211 -4.35 -23.45 17.40
CA LEU A 211 -4.94 -22.18 16.94
C LEU A 211 -6.13 -21.78 17.82
N VAL A 212 -7.05 -22.72 18.09
CA VAL A 212 -8.21 -22.49 18.97
C VAL A 212 -7.77 -22.14 20.39
N GLU A 213 -6.83 -22.89 20.97
CA GLU A 213 -6.31 -22.63 22.32
C GLU A 213 -5.72 -21.22 22.45
N VAL A 214 -5.03 -20.73 21.41
CA VAL A 214 -4.49 -19.37 21.39
C VAL A 214 -5.61 -18.35 21.23
N TYR A 215 -6.53 -18.56 20.30
CA TYR A 215 -7.68 -17.68 20.08
C TYR A 215 -8.51 -17.47 21.37
N GLU A 216 -8.82 -18.55 22.08
CA GLU A 216 -9.59 -18.52 23.34
C GLU A 216 -8.81 -17.82 24.46
N LYS A 217 -7.50 -18.05 24.58
CA LYS A 217 -6.65 -17.37 25.58
C LYS A 217 -6.60 -15.85 25.39
N PHE A 218 -6.70 -15.37 24.15
CA PHE A 218 -6.78 -13.94 23.90
C PHE A 218 -8.14 -13.34 24.29
N GLY A 219 -9.17 -14.17 24.53
CA GLY A 219 -10.55 -13.77 24.83
C GLY A 219 -10.97 -13.82 26.30
N GLY A 220 -10.07 -14.21 27.21
CA GLY A 220 -10.28 -14.22 28.65
C GLY A 220 -9.54 -13.12 29.39
#